data_AF-A0A2E3UQI2-F1
#
_entry.id   AF-A0A2E3UQI2-F1
#
_cell.length_a   1.000
_cell.length_b   1.000
_cell.length_c   1.000
_cell.angle_alpha   90.00
_cell.angle_beta   90.00
_cell.angle_gamma   90.00
#
_symmetry.space_group_name_H-M   'P 1'
#
loop_
_entity.id
_entity.type
_entity.pdbx_description
1 polymer ?
#
loop_
_entity_poly.entity_id
_entity_poly.type
_entity_poly.pdbx_seq_one_letter_code
_entity_poly.pdbx_strand_id
1 'polypeptide(L)'
;KNHPLKQLWAYKYDSRAYKNDSPLTGINAHADYAAINVNFWVTPKAANLNSLSGGLIVYNTEAPLEWDSKTFNNDTEKILQHLEDNNDEKSVIPYNENRIVLFNSNLIHETDKFEFKEGYENRRINVTMLFGERGA
;
A
#
# COMPACT_ATOMS: atom_id res chain seq x y z
N LYS A 1 -5.92 -23.64 3.48
CA LYS A 1 -5.94 -24.06 4.91
C LYS A 1 -4.76 -23.51 5.71
N ASN A 2 -3.55 -23.36 5.12
CA ASN A 2 -2.35 -22.97 5.86
C ASN A 2 -2.10 -21.45 5.99
N HIS A 3 -2.81 -20.61 5.22
CA HIS A 3 -2.80 -19.16 5.37
C HIS A 3 -4.22 -18.66 5.70
N PRO A 4 -4.68 -18.75 6.96
CA PRO A 4 -5.97 -18.19 7.35
C PRO A 4 -5.91 -16.66 7.34
N LEU A 5 -7.07 -16.01 7.21
CA LEU A 5 -7.19 -14.56 7.40
C LEU A 5 -6.79 -14.19 8.82
N LYS A 6 -5.81 -13.30 8.97
CA LYS A 6 -5.32 -12.81 10.27
C LYS A 6 -5.86 -11.44 10.59
N GLN A 7 -5.90 -10.55 9.59
CA GLN A 7 -6.33 -9.17 9.77
C GLN A 7 -7.09 -8.67 8.55
N LEU A 8 -8.06 -7.78 8.78
CA LEU A 8 -8.85 -7.11 7.75
C LEU A 8 -9.20 -5.71 8.23
N TRP A 9 -8.92 -4.70 7.41
CA TRP A 9 -9.27 -3.32 7.70
C TRP A 9 -9.41 -2.52 6.41
N ALA A 10 -9.87 -1.26 6.54
CA ALA A 10 -9.90 -0.33 5.44
C ALA A 10 -9.37 1.04 5.87
N TYR A 11 -8.63 1.68 4.97
CA TYR A 11 -8.28 3.09 5.08
C TYR A 11 -9.16 3.91 4.15
N LYS A 12 -9.72 5.01 4.67
CA LYS A 12 -10.47 6.01 3.91
C LYS A 12 -9.72 7.34 3.95
N TYR A 13 -9.03 7.67 2.89
CA TYR A 13 -8.13 8.81 2.84
C TYR A 13 -8.87 10.11 2.56
N ASP A 14 -8.42 11.20 3.16
CA ASP A 14 -8.95 12.52 2.84
C ASP A 14 -8.49 12.96 1.45
N SER A 15 -9.43 13.36 0.58
CA SER A 15 -9.11 13.79 -0.78
C SER A 15 -8.18 15.02 -0.84
N ARG A 16 -7.98 15.73 0.27
CA ARG A 16 -7.03 16.86 0.33
C ARG A 16 -5.55 16.43 0.37
N ALA A 17 -5.25 15.13 0.49
CA ALA A 17 -3.88 14.62 0.58
C ALA A 17 -2.99 14.93 -0.63
N TYR A 18 -3.55 15.16 -1.82
CA TYR A 18 -2.73 15.48 -3.00
C TYR A 18 -2.33 16.95 -3.13
N LYS A 19 -2.88 17.84 -2.30
CA LYS A 19 -2.56 19.28 -2.34
C LYS A 19 -1.13 19.48 -1.84
N ASN A 20 -0.37 20.34 -2.52
CA ASN A 20 1.08 20.53 -2.26
C ASN A 20 1.39 21.00 -0.82
N ASP A 21 0.45 21.65 -0.15
CA ASP A 21 0.54 22.16 1.22
C ASP A 21 -0.11 21.23 2.27
N SER A 22 -0.58 20.06 1.85
CA SER A 22 -1.28 19.12 2.74
C SER A 22 -0.29 18.32 3.58
N PRO A 23 -0.48 18.27 4.91
CA PRO A 23 0.28 17.34 5.76
C PRO A 23 -0.23 15.89 5.65
N LEU A 24 -1.30 15.65 4.86
CA LEU A 24 -1.93 14.35 4.73
C LEU A 24 -1.30 13.57 3.59
N THR A 25 -0.96 12.32 3.83
CA THR A 25 -0.39 11.42 2.82
C THR A 25 -1.03 10.03 2.89
N GLY A 26 -0.69 9.17 1.94
CA GLY A 26 -0.93 7.74 2.02
C GLY A 26 -0.04 7.07 3.07
N ILE A 27 -0.01 5.73 3.06
CA ILE A 27 0.95 4.99 3.87
C ILE A 27 2.27 4.95 3.11
N ASN A 28 3.37 5.31 3.77
CA ASN A 28 4.72 5.26 3.23
C ASN A 28 5.19 3.81 2.98
N ALA A 29 6.35 3.63 2.36
CA ALA A 29 6.99 2.33 2.17
C ALA A 29 7.06 1.52 3.48
N HIS A 30 6.52 0.31 3.45
CA HIS A 30 6.50 -0.66 4.54
C HIS A 30 6.32 -2.09 4.00
N ALA A 31 6.51 -3.10 4.84
CA ALA A 31 6.06 -4.46 4.60
C ALA A 31 5.04 -4.88 5.67
N ASP A 32 4.33 -5.99 5.45
CA ASP A 32 3.31 -6.47 6.38
C ASP A 32 3.72 -7.79 7.05
N TYR A 33 3.25 -8.01 8.28
CA TYR A 33 3.51 -9.24 9.03
C TYR A 33 2.56 -10.37 8.63
N ALA A 34 2.65 -10.83 7.38
CA ALA A 34 1.86 -11.93 6.85
C ALA A 34 2.61 -12.64 5.70
N ALA A 35 2.05 -13.73 5.18
CA ALA A 35 2.56 -14.38 3.97
C ALA A 35 2.02 -13.69 2.70
N ILE A 36 0.73 -13.34 2.73
CA ILE A 36 0.00 -12.86 1.56
C ILE A 36 -0.76 -11.59 1.93
N ASN A 37 -0.57 -10.55 1.11
CA ASN A 37 -1.30 -9.30 1.18
C ASN A 37 -2.35 -9.24 0.07
N VAL A 38 -3.55 -8.78 0.41
CA VAL A 38 -4.62 -8.51 -0.52
C VAL A 38 -5.06 -7.06 -0.36
N ASN A 39 -4.89 -6.26 -1.41
CA ASN A 39 -5.42 -4.91 -1.48
C ASN A 39 -6.50 -4.82 -2.56
N PHE A 40 -7.61 -4.18 -2.25
CA PHE A 40 -8.61 -3.83 -3.27
C PHE A 40 -9.28 -2.51 -2.98
N TRP A 41 -9.90 -1.95 -4.03
CA TRP A 41 -10.47 -0.62 -3.99
C TRP A 41 -11.95 -0.61 -4.34
N VAL A 42 -12.72 0.16 -3.58
CA VAL A 42 -14.19 0.17 -3.64
C VAL A 42 -14.81 1.51 -4.03
N THR A 43 -14.02 2.59 -4.04
CA THR A 43 -14.51 3.91 -4.49
C THR A 43 -14.69 3.88 -6.01
N PRO A 44 -15.76 4.50 -6.56
CA PRO A 44 -15.94 4.57 -8.00
C PRO A 44 -14.69 5.09 -8.72
N LYS A 45 -14.26 4.39 -9.79
CA LYS A 45 -13.04 4.79 -10.52
C LYS A 45 -13.08 6.24 -11.02
N ALA A 46 -14.29 6.74 -11.31
CA ALA A 46 -14.53 8.11 -11.77
C ALA A 46 -14.28 9.17 -10.67
N ALA A 47 -14.05 8.77 -9.43
CA ALA A 47 -13.62 9.66 -8.35
C ALA A 47 -12.12 9.96 -8.42
N ASN A 48 -11.31 9.05 -8.98
CA ASN A 48 -9.90 9.30 -9.24
C ASN A 48 -9.76 10.22 -10.46
N LEU A 49 -9.04 11.32 -10.27
CA LEU A 49 -8.77 12.34 -11.28
C LEU A 49 -7.51 12.04 -12.11
N ASN A 50 -6.69 11.07 -11.68
CA ASN A 50 -5.50 10.65 -12.40
C ASN A 50 -5.52 9.13 -12.66
N SER A 51 -5.82 8.73 -13.89
CA SER A 51 -5.94 7.31 -14.27
C SER A 51 -4.63 6.53 -14.23
N LEU A 52 -3.48 7.20 -14.11
CA LEU A 52 -2.16 6.58 -14.08
C LEU A 52 -1.67 6.30 -12.66
N SER A 53 -2.39 6.78 -11.63
CA SER A 53 -1.93 6.70 -10.25
C SER A 53 -3.05 6.35 -9.26
N GLY A 54 -2.72 6.39 -7.97
CA GLY A 54 -3.63 6.35 -6.84
C GLY A 54 -3.98 4.95 -6.35
N GLY A 55 -3.34 3.93 -6.91
CA GLY A 55 -3.45 2.55 -6.43
C GLY A 55 -2.35 2.25 -5.43
N LEU A 56 -1.43 1.36 -5.79
CA LEU A 56 -0.38 0.83 -4.93
C LEU A 56 0.95 0.81 -5.69
N ILE A 57 2.05 1.09 -5.00
CA ILE A 57 3.40 0.83 -5.49
C ILE A 57 3.93 -0.38 -4.73
N VAL A 58 4.42 -1.38 -5.46
CA VAL A 58 5.05 -2.58 -4.89
C VAL A 58 6.48 -2.67 -5.41
N TYR A 59 7.45 -2.61 -4.52
CA TYR A 59 8.86 -2.73 -4.82
C TYR A 59 9.23 -4.21 -4.96
N ASN A 60 10.10 -4.55 -5.91
CA ASN A 60 10.67 -5.88 -6.11
C ASN A 60 11.76 -6.20 -5.07
N THR A 61 11.59 -5.67 -3.86
CA THR A 61 12.52 -5.75 -2.75
C THR A 61 11.74 -6.20 -1.53
N GLU A 62 12.13 -7.34 -0.97
CA GLU A 62 11.56 -7.81 0.28
C GLU A 62 12.21 -7.13 1.49
N ALA A 63 11.42 -6.90 2.54
CA ALA A 63 11.95 -6.54 3.85
C ALA A 63 12.72 -7.75 4.42
N PRO A 64 13.97 -7.58 4.88
CA PRO A 64 14.75 -8.67 5.47
C PRO A 64 14.04 -9.34 6.64
N LEU A 65 14.09 -10.67 6.73
CA LEU A 65 13.33 -11.44 7.72
C LEU A 65 13.75 -11.17 9.16
N GLU A 66 14.99 -10.75 9.37
CA GLU A 66 15.53 -10.33 10.67
C GLU A 66 15.03 -8.96 11.13
N TRP A 67 14.40 -8.17 10.24
CA TRP A 67 13.76 -6.92 10.65
C TRP A 67 12.55 -7.21 11.53
N ASP A 68 12.51 -6.55 12.68
CA ASP A 68 11.35 -6.56 13.56
C ASP A 68 10.20 -5.73 12.98
N SER A 69 9.01 -5.86 13.59
CA SER A 69 7.82 -5.15 13.15
C SER A 69 7.95 -3.64 13.23
N LYS A 70 8.79 -3.11 14.11
CA LYS A 70 9.02 -1.67 14.18
C LYS A 70 9.79 -1.20 12.95
N THR A 71 10.83 -1.95 12.58
CA THR A 71 11.70 -1.64 11.45
C THR A 71 10.91 -1.67 10.15
N PHE A 72 10.27 -2.80 9.80
CA PHE A 72 9.63 -2.92 8.48
C PHE A 72 8.30 -2.15 8.35
N ASN A 73 7.69 -1.69 9.45
CA ASN A 73 6.47 -0.87 9.38
C ASN A 73 6.71 0.64 9.52
N ASN A 74 7.77 1.08 10.22
CA ASN A 74 7.87 2.48 10.66
C ASN A 74 9.24 3.13 10.46
N ASP A 75 10.30 2.38 10.20
CA ASP A 75 11.65 2.94 10.04
C ASP A 75 11.89 3.40 8.59
N THR A 76 11.23 4.50 8.22
CA THR A 76 11.22 5.02 6.84
C THR A 76 12.62 5.24 6.28
N GLU A 77 13.56 5.78 7.06
CA GLU A 77 14.92 6.04 6.58
C GLU A 77 15.63 4.73 6.21
N LYS A 78 15.55 3.72 7.09
CA LYS A 78 16.15 2.42 6.83
C LYS A 78 15.48 1.68 5.68
N ILE A 79 14.16 1.81 5.54
CA ILE A 79 13.41 1.22 4.42
C ILE A 79 13.85 1.86 3.10
N LEU A 80 13.91 3.19 3.02
CA LEU A 80 14.33 3.89 1.81
C LEU A 80 15.77 3.55 1.42
N GLN A 81 16.70 3.54 2.38
CA GLN A 81 18.08 3.13 2.11
C GLN A 81 18.16 1.69 1.55
N HIS A 82 17.38 0.76 2.12
CA HIS A 82 17.35 -0.62 1.63
C HIS A 82 16.76 -0.73 0.23
N LEU A 83 15.78 0.10 -0.13
CA LEU A 83 15.24 0.13 -1.49
C LEU A 83 16.28 0.67 -2.50
N GLU A 84 16.99 1.76 -2.14
CA GLU A 84 18.06 2.34 -2.94
C GLU A 84 19.20 1.33 -3.18
N ASP A 85 19.62 0.63 -2.13
CA ASP A 85 20.65 -0.42 -2.19
C ASP A 85 20.24 -1.62 -3.08
N ASN A 86 18.94 -1.76 -3.36
CA ASN A 86 18.35 -2.83 -4.19
C ASN A 86 17.78 -2.31 -5.53
N ASN A 87 18.23 -1.15 -6.01
CA ASN A 87 17.89 -0.53 -7.31
C ASN A 87 16.47 0.04 -7.45
N ASP A 88 15.67 0.08 -6.38
CA ASP A 88 14.31 0.66 -6.40
C ASP A 88 13.37 0.10 -7.48
N GLU A 89 13.60 -1.11 -7.98
CA GLU A 89 12.74 -1.70 -9.01
C GLU A 89 11.33 -1.86 -8.46
N LYS A 90 10.32 -1.33 -9.15
CA LYS A 90 8.95 -1.30 -8.65
C LYS A 90 7.90 -1.41 -9.73
N SER A 91 6.77 -1.99 -9.35
CA SER A 91 5.54 -1.98 -10.11
C SER A 91 4.60 -0.90 -9.55
N VAL A 92 4.16 0.01 -10.43
CA VAL A 92 3.09 0.97 -10.11
C VAL A 92 1.78 0.37 -10.60
N ILE A 93 0.84 0.15 -9.68
CA ILE A 93 -0.50 -0.35 -9.98
C ILE A 93 -1.46 0.84 -9.88
N PRO A 94 -1.97 1.37 -11.01
CA PRO A 94 -2.94 2.44 -10.97
C PRO A 94 -4.23 2.03 -10.26
N TYR A 95 -4.94 2.99 -9.71
CA TYR A 95 -6.24 2.73 -9.10
C TYR A 95 -7.23 2.18 -10.12
N ASN A 96 -7.99 1.16 -9.72
CA ASN A 96 -9.23 0.82 -10.42
C ASN A 96 -10.23 0.21 -9.43
N GLU A 97 -11.47 0.66 -9.50
CA GLU A 97 -12.56 0.09 -8.72
C GLU A 97 -12.70 -1.40 -9.02
N ASN A 98 -12.94 -2.21 -7.98
CA ASN A 98 -13.12 -3.67 -8.08
C ASN A 98 -11.89 -4.41 -8.65
N ARG A 99 -10.69 -3.83 -8.54
CA ARG A 99 -9.41 -4.51 -8.79
C ARG A 99 -8.83 -5.03 -7.47
N ILE A 100 -8.38 -6.28 -7.50
CA ILE A 100 -7.59 -6.90 -6.43
C ILE A 100 -6.11 -6.91 -6.85
N VAL A 101 -5.22 -6.65 -5.90
CA VAL A 101 -3.79 -6.91 -5.98
C VAL A 101 -3.45 -7.94 -4.90
N LEU A 102 -2.82 -9.04 -5.31
CA LEU A 102 -2.38 -10.14 -4.44
C LEU A 102 -0.86 -10.26 -4.57
N PHE A 103 -0.13 -10.21 -3.46
CA PHE A 103 1.33 -10.22 -3.49
C PHE A 103 1.94 -10.81 -2.21
N ASN A 104 3.23 -11.17 -2.26
CA ASN A 104 4.00 -11.56 -1.09
C ASN A 104 4.02 -10.37 -0.10
N SER A 105 3.47 -10.56 1.09
CA SER A 105 3.40 -9.51 2.13
C SER A 105 4.76 -8.98 2.56
N ASN A 106 5.84 -9.72 2.32
CA ASN A 106 7.20 -9.30 2.64
C ASN A 106 7.76 -8.29 1.63
N LEU A 107 7.13 -8.10 0.46
CA LEU A 107 7.53 -7.04 -0.47
C LEU A 107 7.21 -5.67 0.13
N ILE A 108 8.17 -4.77 0.03
CA ILE A 108 7.98 -3.39 0.45
C ILE A 108 6.99 -2.73 -0.50
N HIS A 109 6.01 -2.02 0.05
CA HIS A 109 4.94 -1.40 -0.71
C HIS A 109 4.46 -0.11 -0.04
N GLU A 110 3.82 0.76 -0.81
CA GLU A 110 3.29 2.02 -0.34
C GLU A 110 2.04 2.44 -1.09
N THR A 111 1.29 3.35 -0.49
CA THR A 111 0.19 4.02 -1.18
C THR A 111 0.78 4.97 -2.22
N ASP A 112 0.41 4.75 -3.48
CA ASP A 112 0.76 5.67 -4.58
C ASP A 112 0.13 7.05 -4.37
N LYS A 113 0.69 8.10 -5.00
CA LYS A 113 0.08 9.42 -5.04
C LYS A 113 -1.33 9.32 -5.63
N PHE A 114 -2.33 9.77 -4.88
CA PHE A 114 -3.73 9.68 -5.28
C PHE A 114 -4.40 11.05 -5.37
N GLU A 115 -5.07 11.33 -6.48
CA GLU A 115 -5.78 12.60 -6.72
C GLU A 115 -7.27 12.28 -6.87
N PHE A 116 -8.06 12.45 -5.81
CA PHE A 116 -9.49 12.12 -5.83
C PHE A 116 -10.35 13.38 -5.72
N LYS A 117 -11.54 13.35 -6.32
CA LYS A 117 -12.55 14.42 -6.16
C LYS A 117 -12.79 14.71 -4.68
N GLU A 118 -13.07 15.97 -4.36
CA GLU A 118 -13.48 16.33 -3.01
C GLU A 118 -14.86 15.75 -2.66
N GLY A 119 -15.18 15.67 -1.38
CA GLY A 119 -16.42 15.08 -0.86
C GLY A 119 -16.23 13.68 -0.29
N TYR A 120 -17.07 13.33 0.67
CA TYR A 120 -16.92 12.11 1.47
C TYR A 120 -17.06 10.81 0.66
N GLU A 121 -17.90 10.81 -0.36
CA GLU A 121 -18.17 9.66 -1.24
C GLU A 121 -17.02 9.40 -2.22
N ASN A 122 -16.23 10.43 -2.52
CA ASN A 122 -15.13 10.36 -3.48
C ASN A 122 -13.79 9.97 -2.84
N ARG A 123 -13.74 9.77 -1.53
CA ARG A 123 -12.48 9.43 -0.84
C ARG A 123 -11.95 8.08 -1.31
N ARG A 124 -10.65 7.99 -1.58
CA ARG A 124 -9.96 6.72 -1.84
C ARG A 124 -10.18 5.78 -0.66
N ILE A 125 -10.76 4.61 -0.91
CA ILE A 125 -10.87 3.53 0.07
C ILE A 125 -10.03 2.36 -0.40
N ASN A 126 -9.05 1.98 0.41
CA ASN A 126 -8.26 0.76 0.26
C ASN A 126 -8.66 -0.22 1.35
N VAL A 127 -9.10 -1.41 0.97
CA VAL A 127 -9.33 -2.53 1.88
C VAL A 127 -8.10 -3.42 1.83
N THR A 128 -7.57 -3.76 2.99
CA THR A 128 -6.42 -4.66 3.16
C THR A 128 -6.85 -5.92 3.89
N MET A 129 -6.37 -7.06 3.42
CA MET A 129 -6.53 -8.36 4.09
C MET A 129 -5.20 -9.08 4.14
N LEU A 130 -4.83 -9.57 5.33
CA LEU A 130 -3.57 -10.27 5.55
C LEU A 130 -3.80 -11.75 5.87
N PHE A 131 -3.09 -12.63 5.18
CA PHE A 131 -3.23 -14.08 5.34
C PHE A 131 -1.90 -14.75 5.70
N GLY A 132 -1.96 -15.71 6.62
CA GLY A 132 -0.79 -16.50 7.05
C GLY A 132 0.24 -15.70 7.85
N GLU A 133 1.41 -16.31 8.04
CA GLU A 133 2.53 -15.74 8.82
C GLU A 133 3.66 -15.33 7.88
N ARG A 134 4.39 -14.26 8.23
CA ARG A 134 5.54 -13.79 7.45
C ARG A 134 6.64 -14.86 7.36
N GLY A 135 7.18 -15.07 6.16
CA GLY A 135 8.24 -16.06 5.90
C GLY A 135 7.76 -17.51 5.80
N ALA A 136 6.44 -17.74 5.77
CA ALA A 136 5.83 -19.06 5.56
C ALA A 136 5.68 -19.44 4.10
#